data_AF-A0AA43KBP0-F1
#
_entry.id   AF-A0AA43KBP0-F1
#
_cell.length_a   1.000
_cell.length_b   1.000
_cell.length_c   1.000
_cell.angle_alpha   90.00
_cell.angle_beta   90.00
_cell.angle_gamma   90.00
#
_symmetry.space_group_name_H-M   'P 1'
#
loop_
_entity.id
_entity.type
_entity.pdbx_description
1 polymer ?
#
loop_
_entity_poly.entity_id
_entity_poly.type
_entity_poly.pdbx_seq_one_letter_code
_entity_poly.pdbx_strand_id
1 'polypeptide(L)'
;LTDEALIFILRQLRSGFPRRPRAFPHSVGLIGMRDVRDYKVKSGGSERLNTSSPFNIKAESLTLSNFTLSEVEELYLQHTQATGQVFTPEAIHQAFYLTDGQPWLVNALARQATQVLVKDITQPITAEVINRAKEILIQRQDTHLDSLAERLREDRVKTIIEPILAGEDLPDVPQDDIRYVLDLGLCRDRGQGLEIANPIYREVLPLVLSYTTRASIGVIEPRWLNEQGELLPDELLEAFLEFWRQHGEPLLKSAPYHEIAPHLVLMAFLHRVVNGGGTLEREYAIGSGRMDICLRYGKVVMGIELK
;
A
#
# COMPACT_ATOMS: atom_id res chain seq x y z
N LEU A 1 14.03 -17.41 -2.22
CA LEU A 1 15.09 -18.20 -1.56
C LEU A 1 14.61 -18.52 -0.16
N THR A 2 14.23 -19.77 0.08
CA THR A 2 13.91 -20.27 1.44
C THR A 2 15.18 -20.35 2.28
N ASP A 3 15.04 -20.18 3.60
CA ASP A 3 16.11 -19.86 4.55
C ASP A 3 17.38 -20.72 4.44
N GLU A 4 17.26 -22.02 4.11
CA GLU A 4 18.41 -22.92 4.00
C GLU A 4 19.38 -22.57 2.86
N ALA A 5 18.86 -22.18 1.69
CA ALA A 5 19.69 -21.82 0.54
C ALA A 5 20.47 -20.52 0.80
N LEU A 6 19.82 -19.55 1.45
CA LEU A 6 20.45 -18.30 1.86
C LEU A 6 21.56 -18.57 2.91
N ILE A 7 21.26 -19.36 3.93
CA ILE A 7 22.25 -19.74 4.96
C ILE A 7 23.45 -20.46 4.33
N PHE A 8 23.22 -21.36 3.36
CA PHE A 8 24.28 -22.05 2.65
C PHE A 8 25.20 -21.06 1.91
N ILE A 9 24.62 -20.14 1.12
CA ILE A 9 25.38 -19.11 0.40
C ILE A 9 26.19 -18.24 1.37
N LEU A 10 25.59 -17.79 2.47
CA LEU A 10 26.25 -16.95 3.47
C LEU A 10 27.43 -17.67 4.15
N ARG A 11 27.30 -18.97 4.43
CA ARG A 11 28.41 -19.78 4.96
C ARG A 11 29.56 -19.89 3.96
N GLN A 12 29.26 -20.05 2.67
CA GLN A 12 30.28 -20.05 1.61
C GLN A 12 30.99 -18.69 1.53
N LEU A 13 30.24 -17.58 1.58
CA LEU A 13 30.77 -16.21 1.64
C LEU A 13 31.71 -16.00 2.82
N ARG A 14 31.35 -16.50 4.01
CA ARG A 14 32.23 -16.47 5.19
C ARG A 14 33.52 -17.25 4.98
N SER A 15 33.40 -18.48 4.47
CA SER A 15 34.57 -19.36 4.28
C SER A 15 35.57 -18.81 3.26
N GLY A 16 35.08 -18.09 2.24
CA GLY A 16 35.89 -17.50 1.20
C GLY A 16 36.45 -16.11 1.55
N PHE A 17 35.92 -15.44 2.57
CA PHE A 17 36.35 -14.10 3.01
C PHE A 17 37.88 -13.95 3.14
N PRO A 18 38.63 -14.89 3.76
CA PRO A 18 40.08 -14.77 3.90
C PRO A 18 40.86 -14.91 2.59
N ARG A 19 40.22 -15.36 1.50
CA ARG A 19 40.84 -15.59 0.18
C ARG A 19 40.72 -14.38 -0.76
N ARG A 20 40.14 -13.28 -0.29
CA ARG A 20 40.07 -12.00 -1.00
C ARG A 20 41.46 -11.36 -1.09
N PRO A 21 41.81 -10.63 -2.17
CA PRO A 21 41.01 -10.39 -3.38
C PRO A 21 41.16 -11.43 -4.50
N ARG A 22 42.12 -12.37 -4.41
CA ARG A 22 42.58 -13.13 -5.57
C ARG A 22 41.60 -14.19 -6.08
N ALA A 23 40.98 -14.95 -5.18
CA ALA A 23 40.12 -16.09 -5.54
C ALA A 23 38.71 -15.97 -4.94
N PHE A 24 38.28 -14.76 -4.57
CA PHE A 24 36.99 -14.51 -3.96
C PHE A 24 36.52 -13.07 -4.24
N PRO A 25 35.19 -12.80 -4.36
CA PRO A 25 34.68 -11.47 -4.65
C PRO A 25 35.23 -10.39 -3.72
N HIS A 26 35.62 -9.23 -4.27
CA HIS A 26 36.15 -8.10 -3.49
C HIS A 26 35.08 -7.48 -2.60
N SER A 27 33.86 -7.37 -3.13
CA SER A 27 32.66 -6.91 -2.45
C SER A 27 31.47 -7.78 -2.86
N VAL A 28 30.48 -7.90 -1.98
CA VAL A 28 29.21 -8.59 -2.22
C VAL A 28 28.10 -7.71 -1.66
N GLY A 29 27.16 -7.31 -2.51
CA GLY A 29 25.91 -6.69 -2.09
C GLY A 29 24.83 -7.76 -1.93
N LEU A 30 24.18 -7.79 -0.77
CA LEU A 30 23.01 -8.63 -0.54
C LEU A 30 21.80 -7.71 -0.50
N ILE A 31 20.89 -7.87 -1.47
CA ILE A 31 19.69 -7.04 -1.62
C ILE A 31 18.49 -7.90 -1.26
N GLY A 32 17.65 -7.40 -0.37
CA GLY A 32 16.41 -8.06 0.05
C GLY A 32 15.53 -7.14 0.86
N MET A 33 14.30 -7.57 1.12
CA MET A 33 13.30 -6.85 1.91
C MET A 33 13.60 -6.84 3.42
N ARG A 34 14.68 -7.49 3.85
CA ARG A 34 15.08 -7.57 5.25
C ARG A 34 16.58 -7.50 5.36
N ASP A 35 17.01 -7.02 6.51
CA ASP A 35 18.39 -7.18 6.87
C ASP A 35 18.74 -8.66 7.01
N VAL A 36 19.94 -9.00 6.58
CA VAL A 36 20.50 -10.35 6.72
C VAL A 36 20.53 -10.78 8.21
N ARG A 37 20.55 -9.83 9.16
CA ARG A 37 20.44 -10.07 10.61
C ARG A 37 19.10 -10.69 11.02
N ASP A 38 18.01 -10.34 10.34
CA ASP A 38 16.65 -10.72 10.75
C ASP A 38 16.32 -12.17 10.39
N TYR A 39 17.06 -12.75 9.44
CA TYR A 39 16.97 -14.17 9.08
C TYR A 39 17.46 -15.12 10.19
N LYS A 40 18.21 -14.59 11.17
CA LYS A 40 18.67 -15.35 12.35
C LYS A 40 17.50 -15.82 13.22
N VAL A 41 16.42 -15.04 13.28
CA VAL A 41 15.28 -15.29 14.18
C VAL A 41 14.35 -16.38 13.64
N LYS A 42 14.12 -16.43 12.32
CA LYS A 42 13.22 -17.41 11.70
C LYS A 42 13.78 -18.83 11.59
N SER A 43 15.10 -18.98 11.55
CA SER A 43 15.76 -20.27 11.26
C SER A 43 15.88 -21.21 12.48
N GLY A 44 15.12 -20.99 13.55
CA GLY A 44 15.09 -21.88 14.73
C GLY A 44 16.42 -22.00 15.49
N GLY A 45 17.38 -21.10 15.24
CA GLY A 45 18.64 -21.05 15.97
C GLY A 45 18.40 -20.51 17.37
N SER A 46 18.22 -21.42 18.34
CA SER A 46 18.10 -21.15 19.78
C SER A 46 18.81 -19.88 20.23
N GLU A 47 18.17 -19.11 21.13
CA GLU A 47 18.75 -17.98 21.89
C GLU A 47 20.07 -18.29 22.63
N ARG A 48 20.58 -19.53 22.56
CA ARG A 48 21.72 -20.06 23.32
C ARG A 48 22.93 -20.49 22.49
N LEU A 49 23.17 -19.88 21.33
CA LEU A 49 24.47 -20.01 20.66
C LEU A 49 25.38 -18.84 21.06
N ASN A 50 26.10 -19.03 22.17
CA ASN A 50 27.29 -18.27 22.60
C ASN A 50 28.48 -18.47 21.61
N THR A 51 28.21 -18.42 20.31
CA THR A 51 29.21 -18.54 19.24
C THR A 51 29.13 -17.32 18.36
N SER A 52 30.28 -16.69 18.10
CA SER A 52 30.43 -15.51 17.25
C SER A 52 29.63 -15.65 15.95
N SER A 53 28.70 -14.71 15.76
CA SER A 53 27.75 -14.68 14.65
C SER A 53 28.43 -14.93 13.30
N PRO A 54 27.91 -15.83 12.43
CA PRO A 54 28.42 -15.99 11.07
C PRO A 54 28.27 -14.71 10.22
N PHE A 55 27.53 -13.73 10.73
CA PHE A 55 27.19 -12.46 10.08
C PHE A 55 28.16 -11.31 10.37
N ASN A 56 29.30 -11.58 11.02
CA ASN A 56 30.33 -10.55 11.29
C ASN A 56 31.21 -10.22 10.06
N ILE A 57 30.62 -10.27 8.86
CA ILE A 57 31.25 -9.98 7.55
C ILE A 57 30.75 -8.64 7.00
N LYS A 58 29.80 -8.01 7.69
CA LYS A 58 29.07 -6.85 7.21
C LYS A 58 29.82 -5.55 7.54
N ALA A 59 30.09 -4.76 6.51
CA ALA A 59 30.64 -3.41 6.67
C ALA A 59 29.52 -2.40 6.98
N GLU A 60 28.39 -2.47 6.26
CA GLU A 60 27.30 -1.50 6.36
C GLU A 60 25.95 -2.15 5.96
N SER A 61 24.84 -1.59 6.46
CA SER A 61 23.49 -1.89 5.95
C SER A 61 22.97 -0.61 5.32
N LEU A 62 22.88 -0.60 3.99
CA LEU A 62 22.30 0.51 3.25
C LEU A 62 20.83 0.21 3.01
N THR A 63 19.96 1.10 3.44
CA THR A 63 18.54 1.10 3.07
C THR A 63 18.36 2.08 1.93
N LEU A 64 17.63 1.68 0.89
CA LEU A 64 17.19 2.62 -0.13
C LEU A 64 15.99 3.38 0.44
N SER A 65 16.19 4.65 0.74
CA SER A 65 15.11 5.52 1.17
C SER A 65 14.16 5.84 0.02
N ASN A 66 12.95 6.29 0.38
CA ASN A 66 12.10 6.99 -0.58
C ASN A 66 12.81 8.24 -1.09
N PHE A 67 12.43 8.66 -2.29
CA PHE A 67 12.88 9.93 -2.84
C PHE A 67 12.39 11.09 -1.96
N THR A 68 13.23 12.10 -1.80
CA THR A 68 12.82 13.42 -1.34
C THR A 68 12.07 14.15 -2.45
N LEU A 69 11.37 15.24 -2.12
CA LEU A 69 10.71 16.07 -3.12
C LEU A 69 11.69 16.54 -4.20
N SER A 70 12.89 16.99 -3.81
CA SER A 70 13.92 17.44 -4.74
C SER A 70 14.44 16.32 -5.65
N GLU A 71 14.51 15.09 -5.17
CA GLU A 71 14.87 13.94 -6.02
C GLU A 71 13.75 13.58 -7.00
N VAL A 72 12.47 13.74 -6.62
CA VAL A 72 11.34 13.58 -7.56
C VAL A 72 11.34 14.71 -8.60
N GLU A 73 11.60 15.95 -8.19
CA GLU A 73 11.77 17.09 -9.10
C GLU A 73 12.88 16.83 -10.12
N GLU A 74 14.05 16.39 -9.66
CA GLU A 74 15.18 16.06 -10.53
C GLU A 74 14.86 14.90 -11.48
N LEU A 75 14.19 13.85 -10.99
CA LEU A 75 13.78 12.71 -11.81
C LEU A 75 12.84 13.14 -12.94
N TYR A 76 11.85 13.99 -12.66
CA TYR A 76 10.89 14.47 -13.67
C TYR A 76 11.51 15.53 -14.60
N LEU A 77 12.49 16.29 -14.10
CA LEU A 77 13.28 17.21 -14.91
C LEU A 77 14.07 16.46 -15.99
N GLN A 78 14.64 15.30 -15.68
CA GLN A 78 15.33 14.47 -16.67
C GLN A 78 14.42 14.08 -17.84
N HIS A 79 13.15 13.72 -17.58
CA HIS A 79 12.16 13.48 -18.64
C HIS A 79 11.90 14.74 -19.46
N THR A 80 11.74 15.88 -18.79
CA THR A 80 11.51 17.18 -19.45
C THR A 80 12.67 17.54 -20.37
N GLN A 81 13.92 17.35 -19.92
CA GLN A 81 15.12 17.61 -20.73
C GLN A 81 15.25 16.64 -21.91
N ALA A 82 14.89 15.37 -21.74
CA ALA A 82 15.01 14.35 -22.77
C ALA A 82 13.92 14.46 -23.86
N THR A 83 12.72 14.89 -23.50
CA THR A 83 11.54 14.84 -24.39
C THR A 83 10.96 16.21 -24.75
N GLY A 84 11.29 17.26 -23.99
CA GLY A 84 10.63 18.56 -24.07
C GLY A 84 9.27 18.63 -23.38
N GLN A 85 8.72 17.50 -22.90
CA GLN A 85 7.44 17.46 -22.21
C GLN A 85 7.58 17.89 -20.76
N VAL A 86 7.01 19.06 -20.43
CA VAL A 86 7.14 19.67 -19.10
C VAL A 86 6.17 19.05 -18.10
N PHE A 87 6.66 18.75 -16.89
CA PHE A 87 5.82 18.57 -15.71
C PHE A 87 5.62 19.93 -15.02
N THR A 88 4.37 20.30 -14.72
CA THR A 88 4.14 21.53 -13.94
C THR A 88 4.61 21.33 -12.49
N PRO A 89 4.98 22.41 -11.76
CA PRO A 89 5.35 22.31 -10.35
C PRO A 89 4.27 21.63 -9.51
N GLU A 90 3.00 21.94 -9.76
CA GLU A 90 1.86 21.34 -9.06
C GLU A 90 1.76 19.83 -9.32
N ALA A 91 2.11 19.38 -10.53
CA ALA A 91 2.14 17.95 -10.85
C ALA A 91 3.22 17.21 -10.06
N ILE A 92 4.39 17.82 -9.90
CA ILE A 92 5.50 17.25 -9.11
C ILE A 92 5.11 17.16 -7.63
N HIS A 93 4.60 18.25 -7.06
CA HIS A 93 4.12 18.28 -5.67
C HIS A 93 3.00 17.26 -5.45
N GLN A 94 2.05 17.13 -6.39
CA GLN A 94 0.97 16.17 -6.29
C GLN A 94 1.48 14.73 -6.37
N ALA A 95 2.42 14.43 -7.27
CA ALA A 95 3.04 13.11 -7.34
C ALA A 95 3.80 12.77 -6.06
N PHE A 96 4.55 13.72 -5.50
CA PHE A 96 5.23 13.52 -4.23
C PHE A 96 4.24 13.29 -3.07
N TYR A 97 3.21 14.13 -2.96
CA TYR A 97 2.16 14.00 -1.93
C TYR A 97 1.49 12.62 -1.97
N LEU A 98 1.10 12.14 -3.16
CA LEU A 98 0.40 10.87 -3.34
C LEU A 98 1.27 9.64 -3.04
N THR A 99 2.59 9.76 -3.17
CA THR A 99 3.53 8.62 -3.13
C THR A 99 4.45 8.63 -1.92
N ASP A 100 4.58 9.77 -1.24
CA ASP A 100 5.62 10.05 -0.24
C ASP A 100 7.03 9.66 -0.72
N GLY A 101 7.27 9.86 -2.02
CA GLY A 101 8.55 9.57 -2.68
C GLY A 101 8.84 8.09 -2.94
N GLN A 102 7.88 7.18 -2.74
CA GLN A 102 8.13 5.76 -2.95
C GLN A 102 8.52 5.47 -4.41
N PRO A 103 9.72 4.91 -4.68
CA PRO A 103 10.29 4.91 -6.03
C PRO A 103 9.42 4.25 -7.09
N TRP A 104 8.78 3.12 -6.76
CA TRP A 104 7.88 2.44 -7.69
C TRP A 104 6.65 3.28 -8.02
N LEU A 105 5.98 3.86 -7.01
CA LEU A 105 4.77 4.67 -7.22
C LEU A 105 5.08 5.95 -8.02
N VAL A 106 6.17 6.64 -7.70
CA VAL A 106 6.62 7.84 -8.44
C VAL A 106 6.79 7.52 -9.92
N ASN A 107 7.54 6.46 -10.24
CA ASN A 107 7.78 6.05 -11.63
C ASN A 107 6.50 5.55 -12.32
N ALA A 108 5.64 4.84 -11.60
CA ALA A 108 4.39 4.33 -12.15
C ALA A 108 3.41 5.47 -12.52
N LEU A 109 3.28 6.49 -11.67
CA LEU A 109 2.50 7.69 -11.98
C LEU A 109 3.06 8.43 -13.19
N ALA A 110 4.38 8.68 -13.23
CA ALA A 110 5.03 9.36 -14.35
C ALA A 110 4.84 8.62 -15.68
N ARG A 111 5.02 7.29 -15.66
CA ARG A 111 4.79 6.44 -16.83
C ARG A 111 3.34 6.54 -17.31
N GLN A 112 2.38 6.44 -16.39
CA GLN A 112 0.96 6.47 -16.75
C GLN A 112 0.55 7.85 -17.29
N ALA A 113 1.07 8.93 -16.71
CA ALA A 113 0.85 10.30 -17.18
C ALA A 113 1.40 10.53 -18.60
N THR A 114 2.66 10.18 -18.83
CA THR A 114 3.39 10.49 -20.08
C THR A 114 3.11 9.52 -21.22
N GLN A 115 2.94 8.23 -20.94
CA GLN A 115 2.82 7.20 -22.00
C GLN A 115 1.38 6.82 -22.31
N VAL A 116 0.44 7.08 -21.41
CA VAL A 116 -0.96 6.66 -21.57
C VAL A 116 -1.90 7.85 -21.68
N LEU A 117 -1.84 8.79 -20.72
CA LEU A 117 -2.79 9.89 -20.64
C LEU A 117 -2.45 11.04 -21.60
N VAL A 118 -1.20 11.49 -21.61
CA VAL A 118 -0.74 12.65 -22.38
C VAL A 118 0.44 12.24 -23.26
N LYS A 119 0.11 11.57 -24.36
CA LYS A 119 1.11 11.09 -25.34
C LYS A 119 1.71 12.20 -26.20
N ASP A 120 0.99 13.31 -26.32
CA ASP A 120 1.47 14.50 -27.02
C ASP A 120 2.44 15.26 -26.12
N ILE A 121 3.73 15.18 -26.46
CA ILE A 121 4.82 15.79 -25.68
C ILE A 121 4.78 17.32 -25.64
N THR A 122 3.98 17.96 -26.49
CA THR A 122 3.80 19.42 -26.45
C THR A 122 2.85 19.85 -25.32
N GLN A 123 2.05 18.92 -24.80
CA GLN A 123 1.13 19.19 -23.70
C GLN A 123 1.81 18.89 -22.36
N PRO A 124 1.73 19.81 -21.38
CA PRO A 124 2.35 19.62 -20.08
C PRO A 124 1.60 18.56 -19.26
N ILE A 125 2.34 17.88 -18.38
CA ILE A 125 1.76 17.02 -17.35
C ILE A 125 1.34 17.90 -16.17
N THR A 126 0.04 17.95 -15.90
CA THR A 126 -0.56 18.75 -14.81
C THR A 126 -0.93 17.88 -13.60
N ALA A 127 -1.21 18.51 -12.45
CA ALA A 127 -1.70 17.80 -11.26
C ALA A 127 -2.96 16.96 -11.52
N GLU A 128 -3.85 17.44 -12.40
CA GLU A 128 -5.06 16.71 -12.78
C GLU A 128 -4.72 15.42 -13.55
N VAL A 129 -3.72 15.46 -14.43
CA VAL A 129 -3.23 14.27 -15.13
C VAL A 129 -2.65 13.26 -14.13
N ILE A 130 -1.95 13.73 -13.10
CA ILE A 130 -1.41 12.88 -12.03
C ILE A 130 -2.53 12.24 -11.21
N ASN A 131 -3.57 12.99 -10.85
CA ASN A 131 -4.74 12.43 -10.16
C ASN A 131 -5.43 11.37 -11.01
N ARG A 132 -5.61 11.63 -12.31
CA ARG A 132 -6.17 10.62 -13.22
C ARG A 132 -5.26 9.40 -13.38
N ALA A 133 -3.94 9.58 -13.37
CA ALA A 133 -2.98 8.48 -13.38
C ALA A 133 -3.09 7.62 -12.11
N LYS A 134 -3.25 8.25 -10.95
CA LYS A 134 -3.51 7.59 -9.65
C LYS A 134 -4.76 6.70 -9.73
N GLU A 135 -5.88 7.24 -10.22
CA GLU A 135 -7.13 6.48 -10.35
C GLU A 135 -6.95 5.23 -11.24
N ILE A 136 -6.26 5.38 -12.37
CA ILE A 136 -6.01 4.24 -13.27
C ILE A 136 -5.11 3.19 -12.60
N LEU A 137 -4.09 3.62 -11.86
CA LEU A 137 -3.17 2.72 -11.14
C LEU A 137 -3.90 1.92 -10.06
N ILE A 138 -4.81 2.56 -9.32
CA ILE A 138 -5.64 1.90 -8.31
C ILE A 138 -6.61 0.90 -8.96
N GLN A 139 -7.22 1.25 -10.08
CA GLN A 139 -8.15 0.38 -10.80
C GLN A 139 -7.47 -0.84 -11.44
N ARG A 140 -6.26 -0.67 -11.98
CA ARG A 140 -5.56 -1.72 -12.73
C ARG A 140 -5.10 -2.90 -11.89
N GLN A 141 -5.05 -2.77 -10.56
CA GLN A 141 -4.54 -3.82 -9.66
C GLN A 141 -3.21 -4.39 -10.18
N ASP A 142 -2.24 -3.51 -10.49
CA ASP A 142 -0.93 -3.93 -11.03
C ASP A 142 -0.26 -4.98 -10.13
N THR A 143 0.56 -5.87 -10.70
CA THR A 143 1.20 -7.02 -10.02
C THR A 143 1.96 -6.69 -8.72
N HIS A 144 2.39 -5.44 -8.55
CA HIS A 144 2.98 -4.96 -7.30
C HIS A 144 1.95 -4.91 -6.15
N LEU A 145 0.71 -4.52 -6.44
CA LEU A 145 -0.40 -4.52 -5.48
C LEU A 145 -0.84 -5.94 -5.12
N ASP A 146 -0.72 -6.90 -6.05
CA ASP A 146 -0.95 -8.32 -5.75
C ASP A 146 0.10 -8.87 -4.77
N SER A 147 1.37 -8.51 -4.98
CA SER A 147 2.46 -8.89 -4.07
C SER A 147 2.27 -8.27 -2.68
N LEU A 148 1.62 -7.10 -2.61
CA LEU A 148 1.24 -6.47 -1.36
C LEU A 148 0.12 -7.26 -0.64
N ALA A 149 -0.85 -7.79 -1.38
CA ALA A 149 -1.96 -8.57 -0.82
C ALA A 149 -1.49 -9.78 -0.02
N GLU A 150 -0.44 -10.47 -0.48
CA GLU A 150 0.17 -11.58 0.26
C GLU A 150 0.78 -11.13 1.58
N ARG A 151 1.43 -9.97 1.60
CA ARG A 151 2.06 -9.40 2.81
C ARG A 151 1.03 -8.98 3.85
N LEU A 152 -0.12 -8.45 3.42
CA LEU A 152 -1.21 -8.08 4.32
C LEU A 152 -1.84 -9.28 5.05
N ARG A 153 -1.62 -10.50 4.57
CA ARG A 153 -2.09 -11.71 5.26
C ARG A 153 -1.11 -12.22 6.32
N GLU A 154 0.09 -11.67 6.43
CA GLU A 154 1.01 -12.06 7.50
C GLU A 154 0.52 -11.52 8.85
N ASP A 155 0.42 -12.38 9.88
CA ASP A 155 -0.13 -12.00 11.19
C ASP A 155 0.52 -10.73 11.77
N ARG A 156 1.86 -10.66 11.74
CA ARG A 156 2.61 -9.48 12.20
C ARG A 156 2.34 -8.18 11.43
N VAL A 157 1.96 -8.27 10.16
CA VAL A 157 1.55 -7.09 9.37
C VAL A 157 0.13 -6.74 9.74
N LYS A 158 -0.75 -7.75 9.83
CA LYS A 158 -2.15 -7.59 10.20
C LYS A 158 -2.30 -6.92 11.57
N THR A 159 -1.59 -7.37 12.61
CA THR A 159 -1.65 -6.81 13.97
C THR A 159 -1.33 -5.31 14.02
N ILE A 160 -0.61 -4.79 13.02
CA ILE A 160 -0.26 -3.37 12.92
C ILE A 160 -1.22 -2.61 12.01
N ILE A 161 -1.54 -3.17 10.84
CA ILE A 161 -2.39 -2.50 9.84
C ILE A 161 -3.85 -2.45 10.29
N GLU A 162 -4.35 -3.49 10.97
CA GLU A 162 -5.75 -3.58 11.40
C GLU A 162 -6.15 -2.43 12.35
N PRO A 163 -5.44 -2.16 13.47
CA PRO A 163 -5.74 -1.02 14.34
C PRO A 163 -5.63 0.33 13.62
N ILE A 164 -4.62 0.52 12.75
CA ILE A 164 -4.45 1.77 11.99
C ILE A 164 -5.66 2.03 11.09
N LEU A 165 -6.16 1.00 10.41
CA LEU A 165 -7.34 1.10 9.56
C LEU A 165 -8.64 1.24 10.37
N ALA A 166 -8.68 0.70 11.60
CA ALA A 166 -9.79 0.87 12.54
C ALA A 166 -9.81 2.26 13.21
N GLY A 167 -8.71 3.03 13.12
CA GLY A 167 -8.56 4.27 13.89
C GLY A 167 -8.36 4.01 15.38
N GLU A 168 -7.80 2.85 15.74
CA GLU A 168 -7.51 2.43 17.11
C GLU A 168 -6.03 2.63 17.46
N ASP A 169 -5.73 2.65 18.75
CA ASP A 169 -4.35 2.64 19.23
C ASP A 169 -3.67 1.31 18.91
N LEU A 170 -2.37 1.37 18.62
CA LEU A 170 -1.60 0.15 18.41
C LEU A 170 -1.49 -0.66 19.72
N PRO A 171 -1.72 -1.98 19.67
CA PRO A 171 -1.45 -2.84 20.81
C PRO A 171 0.06 -2.92 21.08
N ASP A 172 0.44 -3.58 22.18
CA ASP A 172 1.85 -3.89 22.45
C ASP A 172 2.38 -4.86 21.38
N VAL A 173 3.08 -4.30 20.38
CA VAL A 173 3.64 -5.04 19.25
C VAL A 173 5.17 -5.06 19.32
N PRO A 174 5.82 -6.17 18.90
CA PRO A 174 7.27 -6.23 18.86
C PRO A 174 7.86 -5.14 17.96
N GLN A 175 8.95 -4.51 18.43
CA GLN A 175 9.64 -3.45 17.67
C GLN A 175 10.12 -3.95 16.29
N ASP A 176 10.49 -5.22 16.17
CA ASP A 176 10.90 -5.83 14.90
C ASP A 176 9.75 -5.92 13.89
N ASP A 177 8.50 -6.05 14.33
CA ASP A 177 7.33 -6.06 13.45
C ASP A 177 6.99 -4.65 12.96
N ILE A 178 7.14 -3.63 13.82
CA ILE A 178 7.06 -2.22 13.41
C ILE A 178 8.12 -1.91 12.35
N ARG A 179 9.38 -2.29 12.60
CA ARG A 179 10.46 -2.10 11.62
C ARG A 179 10.15 -2.82 10.32
N TYR A 180 9.58 -4.03 10.39
CA TYR A 180 9.23 -4.77 9.19
C TYR A 180 8.19 -4.05 8.31
N VAL A 181 7.14 -3.46 8.88
CA VAL A 181 6.15 -2.73 8.06
C VAL A 181 6.69 -1.41 7.49
N LEU A 182 7.64 -0.77 8.20
CA LEU A 182 8.38 0.39 7.70
C LEU A 182 9.29 0.00 6.52
N ASP A 183 10.03 -1.11 6.65
CA ASP A 183 10.92 -1.63 5.60
C ASP A 183 10.15 -2.12 4.37
N LEU A 184 8.91 -2.60 4.56
CA LEU A 184 7.98 -2.88 3.45
C LEU A 184 7.49 -1.61 2.75
N GLY A 185 7.68 -0.43 3.33
CA GLY A 185 7.13 0.83 2.86
C GLY A 185 5.61 0.91 3.02
N LEU A 186 5.02 0.10 3.90
CA LEU A 186 3.58 0.07 4.15
C LEU A 186 3.12 1.17 5.10
N CYS A 187 3.96 1.43 6.09
CA CYS A 187 3.76 2.47 7.08
C CYS A 187 4.90 3.48 7.03
N ARG A 188 4.67 4.62 7.68
CA ARG A 188 5.70 5.60 8.02
C ARG A 188 5.48 6.10 9.44
N ASP A 189 6.56 6.60 10.04
CA ASP A 189 6.53 7.24 11.35
C ASP A 189 7.14 8.63 11.23
N ARG A 190 6.36 9.67 11.55
CA ARG A 190 6.79 11.08 11.55
C ARG A 190 6.96 11.64 12.96
N GLY A 191 7.09 10.76 13.97
CA GLY A 191 7.16 11.13 15.39
C GLY A 191 5.81 11.46 16.02
N GLN A 192 4.71 11.31 15.27
CA GLN A 192 3.33 11.51 15.74
C GLN A 192 2.55 10.19 15.85
N GLY A 193 3.22 9.06 15.63
CA GLY A 193 2.60 7.75 15.54
C GLY A 193 2.80 7.13 14.16
N LEU A 194 2.59 5.81 14.12
CA LEU A 194 2.69 5.01 12.91
C LEU A 194 1.42 5.20 12.06
N GLU A 195 1.59 5.57 10.79
CA GLU A 195 0.49 5.76 9.86
C GLU A 195 0.77 5.05 8.53
N ILE A 196 -0.27 4.86 7.70
CA ILE A 196 -0.11 4.33 6.35
C ILE A 196 0.80 5.24 5.52
N ALA A 197 1.76 4.66 4.80
CA ALA A 197 2.90 5.37 4.23
C ALA A 197 2.53 6.51 3.27
N ASN A 198 1.46 6.36 2.49
CA ASN A 198 1.07 7.38 1.51
C ASN A 198 -0.43 7.33 1.18
N PRO A 199 -0.99 8.40 0.59
CA PRO A 199 -2.40 8.45 0.17
C PRO A 199 -2.83 7.31 -0.75
N ILE A 200 -1.98 6.86 -1.68
CA ILE A 200 -2.32 5.74 -2.56
C ILE A 200 -2.57 4.46 -1.74
N TYR A 201 -1.72 4.14 -0.77
CA TYR A 201 -1.94 2.97 0.08
C TYR A 201 -3.15 3.10 1.01
N ARG A 202 -3.50 4.30 1.46
CA ARG A 202 -4.75 4.52 2.21
C ARG A 202 -5.99 4.11 1.38
N GLU A 203 -5.93 4.29 0.06
CA GLU A 203 -7.01 3.86 -0.84
C GLU A 203 -6.90 2.37 -1.21
N VAL A 204 -5.70 1.89 -1.54
CA VAL A 204 -5.43 0.54 -2.04
C VAL A 204 -5.63 -0.53 -0.98
N LEU A 205 -5.17 -0.33 0.26
CA LEU A 205 -5.20 -1.37 1.29
C LEU A 205 -6.61 -1.93 1.53
N PRO A 206 -7.65 -1.11 1.77
CA PRO A 206 -9.01 -1.65 1.95
C PRO A 206 -9.58 -2.26 0.67
N LEU A 207 -9.18 -1.79 -0.52
CA LEU A 207 -9.62 -2.38 -1.79
C LEU A 207 -9.09 -3.81 -1.97
N VAL A 208 -7.83 -4.01 -1.60
CA VAL A 208 -7.17 -5.33 -1.60
C VAL A 208 -7.82 -6.23 -0.55
N LEU A 209 -8.01 -5.73 0.67
CA LEU A 209 -8.61 -6.49 1.78
C LEU A 209 -10.08 -6.86 1.54
N SER A 210 -10.83 -6.03 0.82
CA SER A 210 -12.22 -6.28 0.45
C SER A 210 -12.39 -7.07 -0.86
N TYR A 211 -11.31 -7.48 -1.53
CA TYR A 211 -11.39 -8.14 -2.84
C TYR A 211 -12.22 -9.43 -2.80
N THR A 212 -11.94 -10.32 -1.86
CA THR A 212 -12.66 -11.61 -1.72
C THR A 212 -14.14 -11.39 -1.41
N THR A 213 -14.44 -10.40 -0.56
CA THR A 213 -15.80 -9.95 -0.25
C THR A 213 -16.49 -9.45 -1.52
N ARG A 214 -15.86 -8.55 -2.29
CA ARG A 214 -16.40 -8.02 -3.57
C ARG A 214 -16.65 -9.10 -4.62
N ALA A 215 -15.78 -10.11 -4.69
CA ALA A 215 -15.92 -11.24 -5.60
C ALA A 215 -17.04 -12.19 -5.18
N SER A 216 -17.27 -12.33 -3.88
CA SER A 216 -18.35 -13.15 -3.31
C SER A 216 -19.73 -12.49 -3.41
N ILE A 217 -19.79 -11.15 -3.45
CA ILE A 217 -21.02 -10.40 -3.66
C ILE A 217 -21.45 -10.52 -5.13
N GLY A 218 -22.62 -11.10 -5.36
CA GLY A 218 -23.24 -11.23 -6.70
C GLY A 218 -23.61 -9.88 -7.33
N VAL A 219 -24.22 -9.92 -8.51
CA VAL A 219 -24.75 -8.70 -9.15
C VAL A 219 -25.94 -8.20 -8.32
N ILE A 220 -25.86 -6.95 -7.83
CA ILE A 220 -26.95 -6.25 -7.17
C ILE A 220 -27.51 -5.23 -8.17
N GLU A 221 -28.81 -5.29 -8.46
CA GLU A 221 -29.45 -4.28 -9.29
C GLU A 221 -29.49 -2.94 -8.54
N PRO A 222 -29.07 -1.82 -9.15
CA PRO A 222 -28.95 -0.54 -8.48
C PRO A 222 -30.34 0.06 -8.20
N ARG A 223 -30.91 -0.27 -7.04
CA ARG A 223 -32.17 0.32 -6.54
C ARG A 223 -31.99 1.75 -6.01
N TRP A 224 -30.75 2.16 -5.77
CA TRP A 224 -30.36 3.46 -5.22
C TRP A 224 -30.21 4.58 -6.27
N LEU A 225 -30.68 4.36 -7.50
CA LEU A 225 -30.66 5.37 -8.56
C LEU A 225 -32.10 5.66 -9.01
N ASN A 226 -32.43 6.95 -9.20
CA ASN A 226 -33.68 7.34 -9.84
C ASN A 226 -33.61 7.11 -11.37
N GLU A 227 -34.73 7.33 -12.08
CA GLU A 227 -34.80 7.22 -13.54
C GLU A 227 -33.83 8.15 -14.28
N GLN A 228 -33.39 9.23 -13.62
CA GLN A 228 -32.42 10.20 -14.12
C GLN A 228 -30.96 9.81 -13.81
N GLY A 229 -30.74 8.68 -13.11
CA GLY A 229 -29.41 8.19 -12.72
C GLY A 229 -28.78 8.92 -11.53
N GLU A 230 -29.57 9.67 -10.75
CA GLU A 230 -29.11 10.35 -9.54
C GLU A 230 -29.21 9.43 -8.32
N LEU A 231 -28.25 9.56 -7.40
CA LEU A 231 -28.17 8.76 -6.18
C LEU A 231 -29.30 9.12 -5.21
N LEU A 232 -30.02 8.11 -4.71
CA LEU A 232 -31.03 8.21 -3.67
C LEU A 232 -30.43 7.71 -2.34
N PRO A 233 -30.08 8.59 -1.39
CA PRO A 233 -29.42 8.22 -0.13
C PRO A 233 -30.18 7.20 0.72
N ASP A 234 -31.49 7.39 0.88
CA ASP A 234 -32.31 6.53 1.73
C ASP A 234 -32.42 5.12 1.14
N GLU A 235 -32.65 5.01 -0.16
CA GLU A 235 -32.68 3.75 -0.92
C GLU A 235 -31.31 3.04 -0.89
N LEU A 236 -30.21 3.80 -0.92
CA LEU A 236 -28.86 3.24 -0.77
C LEU A 236 -28.69 2.58 0.60
N LEU A 237 -29.12 3.25 1.67
CA LEU A 237 -29.06 2.72 3.02
C LEU A 237 -29.93 1.47 3.17
N GLU A 238 -31.16 1.50 2.66
CA GLU A 238 -32.05 0.33 2.69
C GLU A 238 -31.47 -0.86 1.93
N ALA A 239 -30.93 -0.61 0.72
CA ALA A 239 -30.26 -1.65 -0.06
C ALA A 239 -29.05 -2.23 0.69
N PHE A 240 -28.25 -1.40 1.36
CA PHE A 240 -27.15 -1.88 2.19
C PHE A 240 -27.63 -2.71 3.38
N LEU A 241 -28.69 -2.29 4.08
CA LEU A 241 -29.24 -3.02 5.22
C LEU A 241 -29.84 -4.37 4.81
N GLU A 242 -30.53 -4.43 3.66
CA GLU A 242 -31.03 -5.69 3.09
C GLU A 242 -29.86 -6.64 2.77
N PHE A 243 -28.86 -6.12 2.06
CA PHE A 243 -27.63 -6.85 1.76
C PHE A 243 -26.93 -7.37 3.03
N TRP A 244 -26.78 -6.52 4.04
CA TRP A 244 -26.12 -6.86 5.30
C TRP A 244 -26.86 -7.98 6.05
N ARG A 245 -28.20 -7.95 6.09
CA ARG A 245 -28.99 -9.02 6.72
C ARG A 245 -28.84 -10.36 6.02
N GLN A 246 -28.69 -10.36 4.69
CA GLN A 246 -28.59 -11.59 3.90
C GLN A 246 -27.16 -12.16 3.87
N HIS A 247 -26.15 -11.30 3.85
CA HIS A 247 -24.76 -11.70 3.56
C HIS A 247 -23.73 -11.30 4.61
N GLY A 248 -24.09 -10.49 5.61
CA GLY A 248 -23.15 -9.92 6.58
C GLY A 248 -22.38 -10.99 7.37
N GLU A 249 -23.07 -11.92 8.03
CA GLU A 249 -22.42 -12.89 8.92
C GLU A 249 -21.43 -13.83 8.18
N PRO A 250 -21.74 -14.41 7.01
CA PRO A 250 -20.78 -15.20 6.24
C PRO A 250 -19.55 -14.38 5.78
N LEU A 251 -19.75 -13.12 5.41
CA LEU A 251 -18.66 -12.26 4.95
C LEU A 251 -17.75 -11.83 6.11
N LEU A 252 -18.31 -11.58 7.30
CA LEU A 252 -17.53 -11.29 8.51
C LEU A 252 -16.62 -12.46 8.90
N LYS A 253 -17.12 -13.70 8.84
CA LYS A 253 -16.34 -14.91 9.19
C LYS A 253 -15.19 -15.22 8.22
N SER A 254 -15.26 -14.71 7.00
CA SER A 254 -14.25 -14.94 5.95
C SER A 254 -13.27 -13.78 5.78
N ALA A 255 -13.49 -12.66 6.48
CA ALA A 255 -12.65 -11.50 6.39
C ALA A 255 -11.28 -11.77 7.05
N PRO A 256 -10.16 -11.51 6.37
CA PRO A 256 -8.84 -11.71 6.96
C PRO A 256 -8.57 -10.73 8.11
N TYR A 257 -9.29 -9.61 8.18
CA TYR A 257 -9.21 -8.59 9.22
C TYR A 257 -10.58 -8.53 9.91
N HIS A 258 -10.67 -9.03 11.14
CA HIS A 258 -11.93 -9.25 11.85
C HIS A 258 -12.49 -7.94 12.43
N GLU A 259 -11.64 -7.08 12.99
CA GLU A 259 -12.08 -5.85 13.66
C GLU A 259 -12.66 -4.85 12.65
N ILE A 260 -12.03 -4.76 11.48
CA ILE A 260 -12.50 -3.91 10.38
C ILE A 260 -13.36 -4.67 9.36
N ALA A 261 -13.79 -5.91 9.64
CA ALA A 261 -14.59 -6.68 8.71
C ALA A 261 -15.90 -5.96 8.29
N PRO A 262 -16.67 -5.33 9.20
CA PRO A 262 -17.85 -4.53 8.81
C PRO A 262 -17.49 -3.38 7.85
N HIS A 263 -16.37 -2.69 8.13
CA HIS A 263 -15.85 -1.60 7.31
C HIS A 263 -15.48 -2.10 5.90
N LEU A 264 -14.81 -3.26 5.80
CA LEU A 264 -14.45 -3.87 4.51
C LEU A 264 -15.69 -4.29 3.70
N VAL A 265 -16.74 -4.78 4.36
CA VAL A 265 -18.00 -5.18 3.71
C VAL A 265 -18.76 -3.97 3.18
N LEU A 266 -18.93 -2.91 4.00
CA LEU A 266 -19.53 -1.67 3.53
C LEU A 266 -18.72 -1.08 2.36
N MET A 267 -17.39 -1.12 2.45
CA MET A 267 -16.55 -0.63 1.36
C MET A 267 -16.70 -1.44 0.07
N ALA A 268 -16.81 -2.75 0.19
CA ALA A 268 -17.09 -3.63 -0.95
C ALA A 268 -18.42 -3.26 -1.63
N PHE A 269 -19.44 -2.95 -0.83
CA PHE A 269 -20.76 -2.54 -1.30
C PHE A 269 -20.72 -1.15 -1.98
N LEU A 270 -20.19 -0.13 -1.31
CA LEU A 270 -20.10 1.23 -1.86
C LEU A 270 -19.25 1.29 -3.14
N HIS A 271 -18.25 0.42 -3.28
CA HIS A 271 -17.48 0.34 -4.52
C HIS A 271 -18.35 -0.05 -5.74
N ARG A 272 -19.41 -0.84 -5.54
CA ARG A 272 -20.37 -1.17 -6.60
C ARG A 272 -21.24 0.04 -6.96
N VAL A 273 -21.56 0.87 -5.98
CA VAL A 273 -22.30 2.13 -6.18
C VAL A 273 -21.47 3.06 -7.08
N VAL A 274 -20.21 3.32 -6.73
CA VAL A 274 -19.37 4.25 -7.50
C VAL A 274 -18.91 3.74 -8.86
N ASN A 275 -18.90 2.42 -9.09
CA ASN A 275 -18.66 1.89 -10.44
C ASN A 275 -19.69 2.41 -11.47
N GLY A 276 -20.82 2.98 -11.03
CA GLY A 276 -21.78 3.70 -11.87
C GLY A 276 -21.41 5.15 -12.24
N GLY A 277 -20.32 5.71 -11.71
CA GLY A 277 -19.85 7.07 -12.02
C GLY A 277 -19.52 7.98 -10.82
N GLY A 278 -19.07 7.42 -9.69
CA GLY A 278 -18.74 8.18 -8.47
C GLY A 278 -17.30 7.99 -7.98
N THR A 279 -16.98 8.61 -6.84
CA THR A 279 -15.70 8.46 -6.12
C THR A 279 -15.94 8.23 -4.61
N LEU A 280 -14.97 7.58 -3.96
CA LEU A 280 -14.97 7.32 -2.52
C LEU A 280 -13.66 7.83 -1.91
N GLU A 281 -13.77 8.75 -0.96
CA GLU A 281 -12.65 9.29 -0.17
C GLU A 281 -12.76 8.75 1.27
N ARG A 282 -11.62 8.60 1.97
CA ARG A 282 -11.56 8.08 3.35
C ARG A 282 -10.64 8.91 4.23
N GLU A 283 -11.00 9.03 5.50
CA GLU A 283 -10.15 9.58 6.54
C GLU A 283 -10.09 8.64 7.76
N TYR A 284 -8.88 8.34 8.23
CA TYR A 284 -8.61 7.49 9.39
C TYR A 284 -8.12 8.37 10.54
N ALA A 285 -8.93 8.54 11.56
CA ALA A 285 -8.55 9.30 12.76
C ALA A 285 -8.16 8.33 13.87
N ILE A 286 -6.84 8.07 14.00
CA ILE A 286 -6.26 7.24 15.07
C ILE A 286 -6.70 7.80 16.45
N GLY A 287 -7.19 6.91 17.32
CA GLY A 287 -7.68 7.23 18.66
C GLY A 287 -9.13 7.73 18.72
N SER A 288 -9.80 7.86 17.58
CA SER A 288 -11.23 8.26 17.54
C SER A 288 -12.20 7.09 17.48
N GLY A 289 -11.73 5.89 17.08
CA GLY A 289 -12.56 4.72 16.79
C GLY A 289 -13.55 4.93 15.63
N ARG A 290 -13.32 5.95 14.79
CA ARG A 290 -14.23 6.35 13.71
C ARG A 290 -13.52 6.27 12.37
N MET A 291 -14.24 5.72 11.39
CA MET A 291 -13.86 5.78 9.99
C MET A 291 -14.87 6.65 9.25
N ASP A 292 -14.39 7.76 8.69
CA ASP A 292 -15.20 8.65 7.88
C ASP A 292 -15.02 8.32 6.40
N ILE A 293 -16.13 8.02 5.72
CA ILE A 293 -16.19 7.79 4.27
C ILE A 293 -16.95 8.95 3.64
N CYS A 294 -16.39 9.54 2.58
CA CYS A 294 -17.06 10.50 1.74
C CYS A 294 -17.37 9.86 0.37
N LEU A 295 -18.65 9.64 0.08
CA LEU A 295 -19.15 9.17 -1.21
C LEU A 295 -19.57 10.36 -2.06
N ARG A 296 -19.00 10.49 -3.26
CA ARG A 296 -19.43 11.46 -4.28
C ARG A 296 -20.02 10.71 -5.47
N TYR A 297 -21.24 11.06 -5.88
CA TYR A 297 -21.88 10.47 -7.05
C TYR A 297 -22.68 11.54 -7.79
N GLY A 298 -22.21 11.94 -8.97
CA GLY A 298 -22.77 13.07 -9.69
C GLY A 298 -22.73 14.36 -8.85
N LYS A 299 -23.90 14.91 -8.52
CA LYS A 299 -24.04 16.10 -7.67
C LYS A 299 -24.17 15.80 -6.18
N VAL A 300 -24.34 14.53 -5.81
CA VAL A 300 -24.59 14.11 -4.44
C VAL A 300 -23.24 13.86 -3.75
N VAL A 301 -23.09 14.43 -2.56
CA VAL A 301 -21.95 14.19 -1.66
C VAL A 301 -22.51 13.73 -0.32
N MET A 302 -22.09 12.56 0.15
CA MET A 302 -22.56 11.94 1.38
C MET A 302 -21.39 11.61 2.29
N GLY A 303 -21.46 12.05 3.54
CA GLY A 303 -20.57 11.58 4.61
C GLY A 303 -21.19 10.39 5.32
N ILE A 304 -20.42 9.32 5.52
CA ILE A 304 -20.80 8.12 6.25
C ILE A 304 -19.80 7.95 7.39
N GLU A 305 -20.29 8.08 8.62
CA GLU A 305 -19.52 7.87 9.85
C GLU A 305 -19.78 6.45 10.36
N LEU A 306 -18.74 5.63 10.49
CA LEU A 306 -18.83 4.31 11.09
C LEU A 306 -18.39 4.37 12.57
N LYS A 307 -19.19 3.73 13.42
CA LYS A 307 -19.02 3.65 14.88
C LYS A 307 -19.09 2.20 15.33
#